data_AF-A0A965LL33-F1
#
_entry.id   AF-A0A965LL33-F1
#
_cell.length_a   1.000
_cell.length_b   1.000
_cell.length_c   1.000
_cell.angle_alpha   90.00
_cell.angle_beta   90.00
_cell.angle_gamma   90.00
#
_symmetry.space_group_name_H-M   'P 1'
#
loop_
_entity.id
_entity.type
_entity.pdbx_description
1 polymer ?
#
loop_
_entity_poly.entity_id
_entity_poly.type
_entity_poly.pdbx_seq_one_letter_code
_entity_poly.pdbx_strand_id
1 'polypeptide(L)'
;MDGHEHPNSIRTYKLRGARITPAQEGAIERLGGRFIFPIADAPLDPRALFPGASRRVLEIGSGMGEATAEMAAADPATAIIAIEVHKPGVGALLWRIEKLGLENVRIVHGDVKEVLEQGFADESFDEIRIYFPDPWQKLRHHKRRLLQGDFLPLLATKLIPGGLLHIATDWAPYAQWIEAEFAQVKEFSGGRVER
;
A
#
# COMPACT_ATOMS: atom_id res chain seq x y z
N MET A 1 -1.30 -10.81 -16.19
CA MET A 1 -0.12 -10.09 -16.69
C MET A 1 0.96 -10.34 -15.67
N ASP A 2 1.94 -11.14 -16.05
CA ASP A 2 3.00 -11.59 -15.17
C ASP A 2 3.93 -10.40 -14.88
N GLY A 3 4.11 -10.08 -13.60
CA GLY A 3 4.99 -9.01 -13.17
C GLY A 3 6.41 -9.24 -13.69
N HIS A 4 7.07 -8.18 -14.15
CA HIS A 4 8.45 -8.25 -14.59
C HIS A 4 9.35 -8.60 -13.39
N GLU A 5 9.72 -9.88 -13.27
CA GLU A 5 10.68 -10.33 -12.26
C GLU A 5 12.07 -9.78 -12.61
N HIS A 6 12.53 -8.78 -11.86
CA HIS A 6 13.94 -8.43 -11.81
C HIS A 6 14.68 -9.45 -10.93
N PRO A 7 15.53 -10.34 -11.49
CA PRO A 7 16.08 -11.50 -10.78
C PRO A 7 17.04 -11.17 -9.62
N ASN A 8 17.32 -9.89 -9.34
CA ASN A 8 18.28 -9.43 -8.33
C ASN A 8 17.70 -8.46 -7.27
N SER A 9 16.39 -8.21 -7.24
CA SER A 9 15.83 -7.30 -6.22
C SER A 9 15.61 -8.01 -4.88
N ILE A 10 16.00 -7.35 -3.78
CA ILE A 10 15.75 -7.86 -2.43
C ILE A 10 14.27 -7.66 -2.10
N ARG A 11 13.50 -8.75 -2.08
CA ARG A 11 12.07 -8.73 -1.70
C ARG A 11 11.89 -8.23 -0.27
N THR A 12 11.02 -7.24 -0.10
CA THR A 12 10.70 -6.63 1.19
C THR A 12 9.48 -7.26 1.89
N TYR A 13 8.76 -8.13 1.18
CA TYR A 13 7.55 -8.81 1.64
C TYR A 13 7.70 -10.34 1.64
N LYS A 14 6.83 -11.00 2.39
CA LYS A 14 6.68 -12.45 2.42
C LYS A 14 5.29 -12.84 1.93
N LEU A 15 5.23 -13.61 0.84
CA LEU A 15 3.99 -14.22 0.39
C LEU A 15 3.52 -15.28 1.39
N ARG A 16 2.27 -15.19 1.84
CA ARG A 16 1.67 -16.11 2.80
C ARG A 16 0.59 -16.95 2.12
N GLY A 17 0.96 -18.17 1.71
CA GLY A 17 0.04 -19.19 1.20
C GLY A 17 -0.57 -18.86 -0.17
N ALA A 18 -0.36 -19.69 -1.17
CA ALA A 18 -0.79 -19.40 -2.55
C ALA A 18 -2.28 -19.67 -2.84
N ARG A 19 -3.04 -20.24 -1.89
CA ARG A 19 -4.38 -20.73 -2.16
C ARG A 19 -5.40 -19.60 -2.12
N ILE A 20 -5.89 -19.26 -3.30
CA ILE A 20 -7.07 -18.40 -3.47
C ILE A 20 -8.35 -19.21 -3.31
N THR A 21 -9.38 -18.63 -2.69
CA THR A 21 -10.70 -19.27 -2.57
C THR A 21 -11.55 -19.02 -3.81
N PRO A 22 -12.54 -19.87 -4.11
CA PRO A 22 -13.46 -19.63 -5.24
C PRO A 22 -14.18 -18.27 -5.18
N ALA A 23 -14.51 -17.80 -3.96
CA ALA A 23 -15.13 -16.48 -3.78
C ALA A 23 -14.18 -15.34 -4.15
N GLN A 24 -12.89 -15.44 -3.77
CA GLN A 24 -11.86 -14.46 -4.10
C GLN A 24 -11.54 -14.44 -5.60
N GLU A 25 -11.40 -15.62 -6.22
CA GLU A 25 -11.15 -15.71 -7.67
C GLU A 25 -12.35 -15.15 -8.45
N GLY A 26 -13.57 -15.55 -8.09
CA GLY A 26 -14.78 -15.01 -8.72
C GLY A 26 -14.94 -13.49 -8.53
N ALA A 27 -14.51 -12.93 -7.39
CA ALA A 27 -14.51 -11.48 -7.19
C ALA A 27 -13.50 -10.78 -8.12
N ILE A 28 -12.31 -11.37 -8.34
CA ILE A 28 -11.34 -10.86 -9.32
C ILE A 28 -11.94 -10.86 -10.73
N GLU A 29 -12.59 -11.95 -11.14
CA GLU A 29 -13.21 -12.06 -12.46
C GLU A 29 -14.31 -11.00 -12.68
N ARG A 30 -15.19 -10.81 -11.69
CA ARG A 30 -16.32 -9.88 -11.79
C ARG A 30 -15.92 -8.41 -11.68
N LEU A 31 -14.99 -8.09 -10.78
CA LEU A 31 -14.72 -6.72 -10.36
C LEU A 31 -13.35 -6.20 -10.78
N GLY A 32 -12.44 -7.07 -11.20
CA GLY A 32 -11.07 -6.72 -11.52
C GLY A 32 -10.97 -5.57 -12.53
N GLY A 33 -11.74 -5.63 -13.63
CA GLY A 33 -11.71 -4.59 -14.67
C GLY A 33 -12.19 -3.20 -14.24
N ARG A 34 -12.87 -3.09 -13.09
CA ARG A 34 -13.37 -1.81 -12.54
C ARG A 34 -12.53 -1.30 -11.39
N PHE A 35 -12.00 -2.21 -10.57
CA PHE A 35 -11.37 -1.87 -9.30
C PHE A 35 -9.86 -2.08 -9.27
N ILE A 36 -9.30 -2.93 -10.13
CA ILE A 36 -7.85 -3.12 -10.26
C ILE A 36 -7.33 -2.25 -11.40
N PHE A 37 -6.33 -1.43 -11.10
CA PHE A 37 -5.67 -0.57 -12.08
C PHE A 37 -4.26 -1.11 -12.39
N PRO A 38 -3.90 -1.29 -13.67
CA PRO A 38 -2.56 -1.68 -14.04
C PRO A 38 -1.60 -0.51 -13.82
N ILE A 39 -0.34 -0.82 -13.53
CA ILE A 39 0.76 0.13 -13.74
C ILE A 39 0.87 0.28 -15.26
N ALA A 40 0.65 1.49 -15.77
CA ALA A 40 0.76 1.81 -17.19
C ALA A 40 2.10 2.52 -17.46
N ASP A 41 2.44 2.71 -18.74
CA ASP A 41 3.66 3.42 -19.17
C ASP A 41 3.71 4.90 -18.72
N ALA A 42 2.59 5.44 -18.22
CA ALA A 42 2.48 6.78 -17.69
C ALA A 42 1.96 6.77 -16.24
N PRO A 43 2.49 7.63 -15.36
CA PRO A 43 2.02 7.74 -13.98
C PRO A 43 0.54 8.11 -13.90
N LEU A 44 -0.20 7.41 -13.05
CA LEU A 44 -1.59 7.70 -12.76
C LEU A 44 -1.69 8.89 -11.81
N ASP A 45 -2.62 9.81 -12.09
CA ASP A 45 -3.04 10.82 -11.13
C ASP A 45 -4.29 10.32 -10.37
N PRO A 46 -4.19 9.97 -9.08
CA PRO A 46 -5.33 9.54 -8.27
C PRO A 46 -6.49 10.54 -8.23
N ARG A 47 -6.26 11.83 -8.48
CA ARG A 47 -7.31 12.86 -8.56
C ARG A 47 -8.30 12.57 -9.67
N ALA A 48 -7.86 11.96 -10.77
CA ALA A 48 -8.72 11.58 -11.89
C ALA A 48 -9.58 10.34 -11.60
N LEU A 49 -9.13 9.45 -10.70
CA LEU A 49 -9.88 8.25 -10.32
C LEU A 49 -11.07 8.55 -9.41
N PHE A 50 -10.94 9.60 -8.60
CA PHE A 50 -11.91 9.95 -7.57
C PHE A 50 -12.26 11.44 -7.62
N PRO A 51 -13.01 11.87 -8.65
CA PRO A 51 -13.44 13.25 -8.76
C PRO A 51 -14.33 13.59 -7.56
N GLY A 52 -13.91 14.59 -6.77
CA GLY A 52 -14.66 15.05 -5.59
C GLY A 52 -14.27 14.37 -4.26
N ALA A 53 -13.29 13.46 -4.25
CA ALA A 53 -12.77 12.95 -2.98
C ALA A 53 -12.09 14.08 -2.19
N SER A 54 -12.48 14.20 -0.91
CA SER A 54 -11.92 15.18 0.01
C SER A 54 -10.46 14.87 0.37
N ARG A 55 -10.10 13.60 0.30
CA ARG A 55 -8.79 13.08 0.67
C ARG A 55 -8.45 11.83 -0.13
N ARG A 56 -7.17 11.62 -0.44
CA ARG A 56 -6.62 10.45 -1.13
C ARG A 56 -5.59 9.77 -0.23
N VAL A 57 -5.85 8.51 0.07
CA VAL A 57 -5.00 7.67 0.91
C VAL A 57 -4.40 6.57 0.05
N LEU A 58 -3.09 6.39 0.14
CA LEU A 58 -2.43 5.19 -0.34
C LEU A 58 -2.26 4.23 0.84
N GLU A 59 -2.70 2.99 0.70
CA GLU A 59 -2.41 1.92 1.66
C GLU A 59 -1.44 0.92 1.04
N ILE A 60 -0.29 0.72 1.66
CA ILE A 60 0.74 -0.22 1.21
C ILE A 60 0.63 -1.52 1.99
N GLY A 61 0.39 -2.62 1.27
CA GLY A 61 0.28 -3.96 1.86
C GLY A 61 -1.05 -4.15 2.58
N SER A 62 -2.17 -3.93 1.87
CA SER A 62 -3.53 -4.07 2.43
C SER A 62 -3.87 -5.46 2.97
N GLY A 63 -3.06 -6.48 2.67
CA GLY A 63 -3.21 -7.83 3.19
C GLY A 63 -4.51 -8.46 2.69
N MET A 64 -5.43 -8.76 3.61
CA MET A 64 -6.75 -9.30 3.26
C MET A 64 -7.82 -8.21 3.07
N GLY A 65 -7.45 -6.94 3.19
CA GLY A 65 -8.32 -5.79 2.91
C GLY A 65 -9.39 -5.48 3.96
N GLU A 66 -9.28 -6.04 5.16
CA GLU A 66 -10.26 -5.81 6.24
C GLU A 66 -10.23 -4.36 6.72
N ALA A 67 -9.06 -3.87 7.13
CA ALA A 67 -8.89 -2.48 7.55
C ALA A 67 -9.25 -1.50 6.42
N THR A 68 -8.78 -1.75 5.20
CA THR A 68 -9.11 -0.94 4.01
C THR A 68 -10.62 -0.80 3.82
N ALA A 69 -11.35 -1.92 3.85
CA ALA A 69 -12.78 -1.93 3.60
C ALA A 69 -13.57 -1.27 4.74
N GLU A 70 -13.17 -1.49 6.00
CA GLU A 70 -13.78 -0.83 7.15
C GLU A 70 -13.58 0.69 7.12
N MET A 71 -12.35 1.14 6.85
CA MET A 71 -12.04 2.58 6.75
C MET A 71 -12.77 3.24 5.57
N ALA A 72 -12.82 2.58 4.42
CA ALA A 72 -13.55 3.07 3.25
C ALA A 72 -15.06 3.19 3.51
N ALA A 73 -15.65 2.22 4.20
CA ALA A 73 -17.07 2.25 4.57
C ALA A 73 -17.38 3.35 5.61
N ALA A 74 -16.47 3.55 6.56
CA ALA A 74 -16.62 4.54 7.63
C ALA A 74 -16.48 5.99 7.13
N ASP A 75 -15.69 6.23 6.09
CA ASP A 75 -15.50 7.55 5.48
C ASP A 75 -15.58 7.49 3.94
N PRO A 76 -16.80 7.54 3.37
CA PRO A 76 -17.01 7.52 1.93
C PRO A 76 -16.42 8.71 1.16
N ALA A 77 -16.08 9.81 1.85
CA ALA A 77 -15.49 11.00 1.23
C ALA A 77 -13.97 10.87 1.03
N THR A 78 -13.33 9.89 1.67
CA THR A 78 -11.93 9.55 1.47
C THR A 78 -11.79 8.46 0.42
N ALA A 79 -10.98 8.73 -0.60
CA ALA A 79 -10.57 7.74 -1.58
C ALA A 79 -9.36 6.95 -1.07
N ILE A 80 -9.39 5.63 -1.24
CA ILE A 80 -8.31 4.72 -0.86
C ILE A 80 -7.79 3.97 -2.09
N ILE A 81 -6.48 4.03 -2.32
CA ILE A 81 -5.79 3.16 -3.26
C ILE A 81 -4.97 2.16 -2.45
N ALA A 82 -5.29 0.88 -2.59
CA ALA A 82 -4.61 -0.21 -1.90
C ALA A 82 -3.59 -0.89 -2.83
N ILE A 83 -2.33 -0.96 -2.42
CA ILE A 83 -1.31 -1.77 -3.08
C ILE A 83 -1.25 -3.11 -2.36
N GLU A 84 -1.34 -4.20 -3.12
CA GLU A 84 -1.16 -5.54 -2.60
C GLU A 84 -0.43 -6.40 -3.63
N VAL A 85 0.58 -7.15 -3.19
CA VAL A 85 1.37 -8.03 -4.08
C VAL A 85 0.79 -9.44 -4.16
N HIS A 86 -0.01 -9.84 -3.17
CA HIS A 86 -0.56 -11.17 -3.03
C HIS A 86 -1.99 -11.25 -3.60
N LYS A 87 -2.14 -12.01 -4.70
CA LYS A 87 -3.42 -12.20 -5.41
C LYS A 87 -4.60 -12.61 -4.50
N PRO A 88 -4.46 -13.54 -3.54
CA PRO A 88 -5.53 -13.84 -2.58
C PRO A 88 -6.00 -12.63 -1.77
N GLY A 89 -5.08 -11.74 -1.40
CA GLY A 89 -5.37 -10.48 -0.73
C GLY A 89 -6.20 -9.53 -1.59
N VAL A 90 -5.79 -9.36 -2.85
CA VAL A 90 -6.55 -8.60 -3.86
C VAL A 90 -7.98 -9.13 -4.00
N GLY A 91 -8.15 -10.44 -4.17
CA GLY A 91 -9.48 -11.05 -4.26
C GLY A 91 -10.30 -10.92 -2.97
N ALA A 92 -9.64 -10.95 -1.80
CA ALA A 92 -10.30 -10.77 -0.51
C ALA A 92 -10.82 -9.34 -0.31
N LEU A 93 -10.06 -8.34 -0.77
CA LEU A 93 -10.48 -6.94 -0.76
C LEU A 93 -11.61 -6.69 -1.77
N LEU A 94 -11.50 -7.21 -3.00
CA LEU A 94 -12.60 -7.11 -3.99
C LEU A 94 -13.90 -7.72 -3.50
N TRP A 95 -13.84 -8.88 -2.84
CA TRP A 95 -15.02 -9.49 -2.24
C TRP A 95 -15.66 -8.60 -1.16
N ARG A 96 -14.85 -7.91 -0.35
CA ARG A 96 -15.34 -6.93 0.64
C ARG A 96 -15.94 -5.70 0.00
N ILE A 97 -15.31 -5.17 -1.05
CA ILE A 97 -15.81 -4.06 -1.87
C ILE A 97 -17.20 -4.40 -2.41
N GLU A 98 -17.37 -5.59 -2.99
CA GLU A 98 -18.67 -6.08 -3.48
C GLU A 98 -19.71 -6.12 -2.36
N LYS A 99 -19.35 -6.75 -1.24
CA LYS A 99 -20.26 -6.99 -0.12
C LYS A 99 -20.72 -5.70 0.55
N LEU A 100 -19.86 -4.68 0.62
CA LEU A 100 -20.12 -3.40 1.27
C LEU A 100 -20.56 -2.31 0.29
N GLY A 101 -20.57 -2.58 -1.03
CA GLY A 101 -20.94 -1.59 -2.05
C GLY A 101 -19.98 -0.40 -2.11
N LEU A 102 -18.68 -0.64 -1.93
CA LEU A 102 -17.68 0.43 -1.86
C LEU A 102 -17.34 0.97 -3.25
N GLU A 103 -17.31 2.29 -3.37
CA GLU A 103 -16.99 2.99 -4.61
C GLU A 103 -15.69 3.81 -4.52
N ASN A 104 -15.27 4.12 -3.30
CA ASN A 104 -14.11 4.94 -2.94
C ASN A 104 -12.82 4.14 -2.75
N VAL A 105 -12.74 2.90 -3.24
CA VAL A 105 -11.54 2.06 -3.18
C VAL A 105 -11.07 1.69 -4.58
N ARG A 106 -9.76 1.73 -4.85
CA ARG A 106 -9.09 1.08 -5.98
C ARG A 106 -7.93 0.22 -5.50
N ILE A 107 -7.52 -0.73 -6.33
CA ILE A 107 -6.44 -1.68 -6.02
C ILE A 107 -5.38 -1.61 -7.11
N VAL A 108 -4.11 -1.66 -6.71
CA VAL A 108 -2.99 -1.96 -7.60
C VAL A 108 -2.36 -3.27 -7.17
N HIS A 109 -2.31 -4.24 -8.07
CA HIS A 109 -1.66 -5.52 -7.82
C HIS A 109 -0.20 -5.44 -8.29
N GLY A 110 0.75 -5.32 -7.37
CA GLY A 110 2.16 -5.18 -7.72
C GLY A 110 3.11 -5.02 -6.53
N ASP A 111 4.42 -4.98 -6.82
CA ASP A 111 5.43 -4.59 -5.83
C ASP A 111 5.36 -3.09 -5.57
N VAL A 112 5.36 -2.69 -4.31
CA VAL A 112 5.19 -1.28 -3.94
C VAL A 112 6.28 -0.37 -4.50
N LYS A 113 7.53 -0.84 -4.64
CA LYS A 113 8.60 0.02 -5.16
C LYS A 113 8.35 0.33 -6.64
N GLU A 114 8.04 -0.69 -7.43
CA GLU A 114 7.69 -0.54 -8.84
C GLU A 114 6.45 0.36 -9.02
N VAL A 115 5.41 0.11 -8.22
CA VAL A 115 4.18 0.91 -8.23
C VAL A 115 4.45 2.37 -7.88
N LEU A 116 5.29 2.67 -6.90
CA LEU A 116 5.58 4.06 -6.54
C LEU A 116 6.50 4.74 -7.55
N GLU A 117 7.52 4.05 -8.05
CA GLU A 117 8.48 4.61 -9.02
C GLU A 117 7.81 5.01 -10.34
N GLN A 118 6.81 4.24 -10.79
CA GLN A 118 6.24 4.40 -12.14
C GLN A 118 4.73 4.66 -12.15
N GLY A 119 4.02 4.17 -11.13
CA GLY A 119 2.56 4.07 -11.14
C GLY A 119 1.84 5.34 -10.73
N PHE A 120 2.46 6.27 -10.01
CA PHE A 120 1.79 7.48 -9.52
C PHE A 120 2.58 8.76 -9.76
N ALA A 121 1.88 9.83 -10.12
CA ALA A 121 2.43 11.17 -10.13
C ALA A 121 2.89 11.58 -8.72
N ASP A 122 3.86 12.48 -8.65
CA ASP A 122 4.28 13.08 -7.38
C ASP A 122 3.16 13.94 -6.78
N GLU A 123 3.20 14.16 -5.47
CA GLU A 123 2.23 14.97 -4.71
C GLU A 123 0.77 14.56 -4.98
N SER A 124 0.52 13.25 -4.96
CA SER A 124 -0.78 12.67 -5.30
C SER A 124 -1.63 12.32 -4.07
N PHE A 125 -1.00 12.08 -2.92
CA PHE A 125 -1.66 11.53 -1.74
C PHE A 125 -1.60 12.47 -0.54
N ASP A 126 -2.70 12.52 0.21
CA ASP A 126 -2.81 13.23 1.48
C ASP A 126 -2.33 12.35 2.66
N GLU A 127 -2.42 11.03 2.51
CA GLU A 127 -1.87 10.05 3.44
C GLU A 127 -1.23 8.86 2.73
N ILE A 128 -0.18 8.33 3.34
CA ILE A 128 0.28 6.97 3.07
C ILE A 128 0.21 6.15 4.36
N ARG A 129 -0.42 4.99 4.30
CA ARG A 129 -0.57 4.03 5.41
C ARG A 129 0.27 2.80 5.16
N ILE A 130 1.04 2.38 6.16
CA ILE A 130 1.86 1.17 6.12
C ILE A 130 1.65 0.42 7.45
N TYR A 131 0.74 -0.55 7.44
CA TYR A 131 0.35 -1.26 8.65
C TYR A 131 0.93 -2.68 8.67
N PHE A 132 1.60 -2.99 9.78
CA PHE A 132 2.21 -4.28 10.06
C PHE A 132 3.09 -4.84 8.94
N PRO A 133 4.02 -4.03 8.35
CA PRO A 133 4.95 -4.54 7.34
C PRO A 133 5.83 -5.65 7.93
N ASP A 134 6.27 -6.59 7.09
CA ASP A 134 7.06 -7.73 7.57
C ASP A 134 8.31 -7.28 8.34
N PRO A 135 8.48 -7.68 9.62
CA PRO A 135 9.51 -7.12 10.49
C PRO A 135 10.91 -7.69 10.26
N TRP A 136 11.00 -8.81 9.54
CA TRP A 136 12.25 -9.53 9.25
C TRP A 136 13.16 -9.67 10.47
N GLN A 137 12.67 -10.38 11.50
CA GLN A 137 13.28 -10.45 12.84
C GLN A 137 14.75 -10.93 12.90
N LYS A 138 15.23 -11.66 11.91
CA LYS A 138 16.62 -12.19 11.90
C LYS A 138 17.56 -11.15 11.29
N LEU A 139 18.68 -10.84 11.94
CA LEU A 139 19.69 -9.86 11.50
C LEU A 139 20.02 -9.96 10.00
N ARG A 140 20.30 -11.16 9.49
CA ARG A 140 20.61 -11.42 8.07
C ARG A 140 19.49 -11.02 7.08
N HIS A 141 18.28 -10.76 7.56
CA HIS A 141 17.13 -10.35 6.76
C HIS A 141 16.79 -8.87 6.90
N HIS A 142 17.51 -8.08 7.70
CA HIS A 142 17.17 -6.66 7.91
C HIS A 142 17.17 -5.84 6.62
N LYS A 143 18.01 -6.19 5.64
CA LYS A 143 17.99 -5.62 4.27
C LYS A 143 16.66 -5.80 3.52
N ARG A 144 15.75 -6.62 4.03
CA ARG A 144 14.40 -6.84 3.51
C ARG A 144 13.34 -5.99 4.21
N ARG A 145 13.67 -5.24 5.26
CA ARG A 145 12.72 -4.29 5.86
C ARG A 145 12.29 -3.27 4.81
N LEU A 146 11.01 -2.95 4.76
CA LEU A 146 10.50 -2.03 3.75
C LEU A 146 10.95 -0.59 4.01
N LEU A 147 10.84 -0.17 5.28
CA LEU A 147 11.11 1.18 5.74
C LEU A 147 12.61 1.36 6.00
N GLN A 148 13.38 1.53 4.91
CA GLN A 148 14.81 1.84 4.97
C GLN A 148 15.31 2.55 3.71
N GLY A 149 16.40 3.30 3.84
CA GLY A 149 17.12 3.94 2.72
C GLY A 149 16.21 4.76 1.80
N ASP A 150 16.43 4.63 0.49
CA ASP A 150 15.75 5.44 -0.54
C ASP A 150 14.23 5.24 -0.62
N PHE A 151 13.69 4.22 0.05
CA PHE A 151 12.24 4.04 0.12
C PHE A 151 11.55 5.17 0.90
N LEU A 152 12.20 5.75 1.91
CA LEU A 152 11.60 6.85 2.68
C LEU A 152 11.49 8.14 1.83
N PRO A 153 12.56 8.64 1.19
CA PRO A 153 12.43 9.77 0.26
C PRO A 153 11.42 9.51 -0.86
N LEU A 154 11.34 8.29 -1.40
CA LEU A 154 10.34 7.93 -2.42
C LEU A 154 8.91 8.10 -1.90
N LEU A 155 8.62 7.72 -0.65
CA LEU A 155 7.30 7.97 -0.05
C LEU A 155 6.99 9.47 0.04
N ALA A 156 8.01 10.28 0.36
CA ALA A 156 7.85 11.73 0.50
C ALA A 156 7.45 12.38 -0.82
N THR A 157 8.00 11.94 -1.97
CA THR A 157 7.63 12.54 -3.28
C THR A 157 6.17 12.30 -3.65
N LYS A 158 5.54 11.25 -3.11
CA LYS A 158 4.16 10.89 -3.42
C LYS A 158 3.14 11.58 -2.52
N LEU A 159 3.58 12.08 -1.37
CA LEU A 159 2.75 12.89 -0.48
C LEU A 159 2.71 14.34 -0.97
N ILE A 160 1.55 14.98 -0.82
CA ILE A 160 1.48 16.44 -0.90
C ILE A 160 2.32 17.08 0.21
N PRO A 161 2.77 18.34 0.06
CA PRO A 161 3.36 19.09 1.17
C PRO A 161 2.41 19.10 2.38
N GLY A 162 2.91 18.67 3.54
CA GLY A 162 2.11 18.54 4.77
C GLY A 162 1.26 17.27 4.86
N GLY A 163 1.37 16.36 3.89
CA GLY A 163 0.73 15.04 3.93
C GLY A 163 1.26 14.15 5.07
N LEU A 164 0.48 13.11 5.40
CA LEU A 164 0.75 12.24 6.55
C LEU A 164 1.28 10.87 6.13
N LEU A 165 2.40 10.44 6.70
CA LEU A 165 2.85 9.05 6.66
C LEU A 165 2.52 8.36 7.99
N HIS A 166 1.64 7.37 7.96
CA HIS A 166 1.16 6.65 9.15
C HIS A 166 1.61 5.19 9.13
N ILE A 167 2.50 4.85 10.04
CA ILE A 167 3.11 3.52 10.13
C ILE A 167 2.69 2.86 11.44
N ALA A 168 2.32 1.58 11.37
CA ALA A 168 2.06 0.76 12.55
C ALA A 168 2.86 -0.55 12.49
N THR A 169 3.42 -0.98 13.63
CA THR A 169 4.04 -2.29 13.77
C THR A 169 3.83 -2.80 15.20
N ASP A 170 3.71 -4.11 15.35
CA ASP A 170 3.61 -4.83 16.61
C ASP A 170 4.98 -5.35 17.10
N TRP A 171 6.05 -5.09 16.35
CA TRP A 171 7.40 -5.55 16.67
C TRP A 171 8.28 -4.38 17.14
N ALA A 172 8.51 -4.28 18.45
CA ALA A 172 9.28 -3.19 19.04
C ALA A 172 10.69 -2.98 18.42
N PRO A 173 11.48 -4.03 18.11
CA PRO A 173 12.76 -3.84 17.42
C PRO A 173 12.62 -3.30 15.98
N TYR A 174 11.47 -3.49 15.32
CA TYR A 174 11.22 -2.85 14.03
C TYR A 174 10.78 -1.40 14.21
N ALA A 175 9.99 -1.08 15.23
CA ALA A 175 9.67 0.31 15.57
C ALA A 175 10.94 1.14 15.83
N GLN A 176 11.88 0.62 16.63
CA GLN A 176 13.17 1.27 16.89
C GLN A 176 14.01 1.44 15.62
N TRP A 177 13.97 0.45 14.72
CA TRP A 177 14.63 0.56 13.42
C TRP A 177 14.00 1.66 12.56
N ILE A 178 12.67 1.73 12.51
CA ILE A 178 11.95 2.77 11.78
C ILE A 178 12.33 4.14 12.33
N GLU A 179 12.32 4.34 13.65
CA GLU A 179 12.77 5.60 14.28
C GLU A 179 14.19 5.99 13.86
N ALA A 180 15.13 5.03 13.83
CA ALA A 180 16.50 5.27 13.41
C ALA A 180 16.65 5.61 11.91
N GLU A 181 15.85 4.99 11.04
CA GLU A 181 15.83 5.33 9.60
C GLU A 181 15.23 6.72 9.37
N PHE A 182 14.17 7.08 10.10
CA PHE A 182 13.56 8.41 9.99
C PHE A 182 14.47 9.54 10.51
N ALA A 183 15.36 9.25 11.48
CA ALA A 183 16.36 10.22 11.93
C ALA A 183 17.40 10.58 10.86
N GLN A 184 17.48 9.81 9.77
CA GLN A 184 18.45 10.01 8.69
C GLN A 184 17.88 10.79 7.49
N VAL A 185 16.57 11.02 7.45
CA VAL A 185 15.88 11.73 6.36
C VAL A 185 15.35 13.08 6.85
N LYS A 186 15.18 14.04 5.96
CA LYS A 186 14.79 15.43 6.29
C LYS A 186 13.40 15.80 5.80
N GLU A 187 12.86 14.98 4.91
CA GLU A 187 11.57 15.15 4.24
C GLU A 187 10.41 14.95 5.21
N PHE A 188 10.64 14.22 6.32
CA PHE A 188 9.64 13.94 7.34
C PHE A 188 9.97 14.62 8.66
N SER A 189 8.91 15.02 9.36
CA SER A 189 8.94 15.39 10.77
C SER A 189 7.82 14.65 11.51
N GLY A 190 7.98 14.44 12.81
CA GLY A 190 7.04 13.68 13.62
C GLY A 190 7.76 12.73 14.57
N GLY A 191 7.07 11.66 14.96
CA GLY A 191 7.63 10.68 15.87
C GLY A 191 6.59 9.65 16.29
N ARG A 192 6.93 8.91 17.34
CA ARG A 192 6.05 7.88 17.90
C ARG A 192 4.78 8.53 18.47
N VAL A 193 3.64 7.99 18.05
CA VAL A 193 2.34 8.32 18.66
C VAL A 193 2.14 7.40 19.85
N GLU A 194 2.00 7.97 21.05
CA GLU A 194 1.64 7.22 22.25
C GLU A 194 0.19 6.73 22.14
N ARG A 195 -0.05 5.49 22.58
CA ARG A 195 -1.38 4.88 22.64
C ARG A 195 -1.89 4.89 24.07
#